data_AF-M5C129-F1
#
_entry.id   AF-M5C129-F1
#
_cell.length_a   1.000
_cell.length_b   1.000
_cell.length_c   1.000
_cell.angle_alpha   90.00
_cell.angle_beta   90.00
_cell.angle_gamma   90.00
#
_symmetry.space_group_name_H-M   'P 1'
#
loop_
_entity.id
_entity.type
_entity.pdbx_description
1 polymer ?
#
loop_
_entity_poly.entity_id
_entity_poly.type
_entity_poly.pdbx_seq_one_letter_code
_entity_poly.pdbx_strand_id
1 'polypeptide(L)'
;MCIGTFQDEEGAERYSKDVQHSGVQKLKSAQRKTDYVGVVWPGNEGPLIINTGSSTEPAPRQDGAFFWRQVYNGYKDGVRFMYAEMFDGFEEGTAILPSLGAQSDNTPSDWYLRIAGSASEALKGHATKNIKMKGR
;
A
#
# COMPACT_ATOMS: atom_id res chain seq x y z
N MET A 1 -0.43 -3.35 -10.84
CA MET A 1 -0.70 -4.08 -9.58
C MET A 1 -2.14 -3.81 -9.23
N CYS A 2 -2.83 -4.82 -8.72
CA CYS A 2 -4.18 -4.71 -8.17
C CYS A 2 -4.19 -5.33 -6.77
N ILE A 3 -5.21 -5.01 -5.98
CA ILE A 3 -5.45 -5.68 -4.69
C ILE A 3 -5.45 -7.21 -4.87
N GLY A 4 -4.92 -7.93 -3.87
CA GLY A 4 -4.79 -9.39 -3.92
C GLY A 4 -3.55 -9.93 -4.65
N THR A 5 -2.67 -9.05 -5.17
CA THR A 5 -1.36 -9.49 -5.74
C THR A 5 -0.49 -10.23 -4.71
N PHE A 6 -0.64 -9.90 -3.42
CA PHE A 6 -0.01 -10.55 -2.27
C PHE A 6 -0.90 -10.37 -1.03
N GLN A 7 -0.63 -11.09 0.06
CA GLN A 7 -1.50 -11.12 1.25
C GLN A 7 -0.79 -10.75 2.56
N ASP A 8 0.53 -10.53 2.51
CA ASP A 8 1.34 -10.26 3.69
C ASP A 8 2.56 -9.35 3.39
N GLU A 9 3.28 -8.95 4.44
CA GLU A 9 4.49 -8.13 4.31
C GLU A 9 5.59 -8.83 3.50
N GLU A 10 5.73 -10.15 3.62
CA GLU A 10 6.75 -10.90 2.89
C GLU A 10 6.45 -10.90 1.38
N GLY A 11 5.19 -11.07 1.01
CA GLY A 11 4.71 -10.94 -0.36
C GLY A 11 4.91 -9.52 -0.91
N ALA A 12 4.67 -8.50 -0.09
CA ALA A 12 4.98 -7.11 -0.46
C ALA A 12 6.48 -6.89 -0.70
N GLU A 13 7.36 -7.54 0.08
CA GLU A 13 8.82 -7.50 -0.11
C GLU A 13 9.24 -8.23 -1.39
N ARG A 14 8.71 -9.43 -1.63
CA ARG A 14 8.95 -10.19 -2.87
C ARG A 14 8.48 -9.40 -4.09
N TYR A 15 7.28 -8.79 -4.03
CA TYR A 15 6.77 -7.94 -5.09
C TYR A 15 7.67 -6.73 -5.37
N SER A 16 8.15 -6.05 -4.32
CA SER A 16 9.09 -4.94 -4.46
C SER A 16 10.35 -5.38 -5.19
N LYS A 17 10.98 -6.45 -4.71
CA LYS A 17 12.24 -6.99 -5.24
C LYS A 17 12.12 -7.48 -6.69
N ASP A 18 11.11 -8.29 -6.98
CA ASP A 18 11.04 -9.07 -8.22
C ASP A 18 10.29 -8.34 -9.33
N VAL A 19 9.41 -7.39 -9.00
CA VAL A 19 8.54 -6.70 -9.96
C VAL A 19 8.71 -5.20 -9.91
N GLN A 20 8.33 -4.56 -8.80
CA GLN A 20 8.20 -3.10 -8.69
C GLN A 20 9.53 -2.39 -8.98
N HIS A 21 10.61 -2.80 -8.30
CA HIS A 21 11.90 -2.13 -8.37
C HIS A 21 12.38 -2.02 -9.81
N SER A 22 12.37 -3.13 -10.54
CA SER A 22 12.81 -3.15 -11.94
C SER A 22 11.94 -2.28 -12.84
N GLY A 23 10.62 -2.25 -12.61
CA GLY A 23 9.67 -1.42 -13.35
C GLY A 23 9.91 0.07 -13.12
N VAL A 24 10.10 0.47 -11.86
CA VAL A 24 10.39 1.85 -11.49
C VAL A 24 11.71 2.32 -12.11
N GLN A 25 12.78 1.52 -12.02
CA GLN A 25 14.08 1.90 -12.60
C GLN A 25 14.03 2.02 -14.13
N LYS A 26 13.32 1.11 -14.81
CA LYS A 26 13.15 1.16 -16.27
C LYS A 26 12.40 2.42 -16.72
N LEU A 27 11.35 2.83 -16.01
CA LEU A 27 10.59 4.04 -16.37
C LEU A 27 11.40 5.30 -16.13
N LYS A 28 12.18 5.35 -15.04
CA LYS A 28 13.10 6.45 -14.76
C LYS A 28 14.17 6.62 -15.84
N SER A 29 14.75 5.53 -16.34
CA SER A 29 15.80 5.58 -17.35
C SER A 29 15.29 5.84 -18.76
N ALA A 30 14.02 5.53 -19.05
CA ALA A 30 13.46 5.63 -20.40
C ALA A 30 13.24 7.07 -20.91
N GLN A 31 13.44 8.11 -20.09
CA GLN A 31 13.22 9.53 -20.45
C GLN A 31 11.84 9.81 -21.09
N ARG A 32 10.81 9.05 -20.68
CA ARG A 32 9.43 9.21 -21.16
C ARG A 32 8.64 10.10 -20.21
N LYS A 33 7.53 10.66 -20.71
CA LYS A 33 6.51 11.36 -19.89
C LYS A 33 5.55 10.38 -19.20
N THR A 34 6.02 9.18 -18.87
CA THR A 34 5.25 8.11 -18.23
C THR A 34 5.91 7.76 -16.91
N ASP A 35 5.11 7.51 -15.88
CA ASP A 35 5.61 7.19 -14.55
C ASP A 35 4.96 5.92 -14.01
N TYR A 36 5.57 5.37 -12.96
CA TYR A 36 5.05 4.25 -12.22
C TYR A 36 4.06 4.74 -11.15
N VAL A 37 2.86 4.14 -11.11
CA VAL A 37 1.89 4.35 -10.04
C VAL A 37 1.93 3.15 -9.09
N GLY A 38 2.37 3.38 -7.85
CA GLY A 38 2.37 2.37 -6.80
C GLY A 38 0.99 2.21 -6.19
N VAL A 39 0.32 1.10 -6.45
CA VAL A 39 -0.95 0.76 -5.80
C VAL A 39 -0.64 0.17 -4.41
N VAL A 40 -1.30 0.68 -3.37
CA VAL A 40 -1.11 0.25 -1.99
C VAL A 40 -2.48 0.09 -1.31
N TRP A 41 -2.64 -0.85 -0.39
CA TRP A 41 -3.91 -1.05 0.31
C TRP A 41 -3.72 -1.44 1.78
N PRO A 42 -4.70 -1.12 2.66
CA PRO A 42 -4.55 -1.36 4.09
C PRO A 42 -4.62 -2.84 4.49
N GLY A 43 -5.17 -3.67 3.61
CA GLY A 43 -5.57 -5.05 3.83
C GLY A 43 -6.97 -5.26 3.24
N ASN A 44 -7.57 -6.43 3.45
CA ASN A 44 -8.94 -6.73 3.01
C ASN A 44 -9.64 -7.67 3.99
N GLU A 45 -10.96 -7.52 4.09
CA GLU A 45 -11.80 -8.39 4.90
C GLU A 45 -12.36 -9.50 4.02
N GLY A 46 -11.91 -10.74 4.26
CA GLY A 46 -12.31 -11.87 3.43
C GLY A 46 -11.56 -11.99 2.10
N PRO A 47 -11.87 -13.03 1.31
CA PRO A 47 -11.19 -13.32 0.06
C PRO A 47 -11.55 -12.31 -1.04
N LEU A 48 -10.59 -11.95 -1.89
CA LEU A 48 -10.82 -11.16 -3.10
C LEU A 48 -10.98 -12.08 -4.31
N ILE A 49 -11.93 -11.79 -5.19
CA ILE A 49 -12.04 -12.48 -6.48
C ILE A 49 -11.12 -11.78 -7.47
N ILE A 50 -10.15 -12.52 -8.01
CA ILE A 50 -9.26 -12.02 -9.07
C ILE A 50 -9.78 -12.39 -10.45
N ASN A 51 -9.32 -11.68 -11.48
CA ASN A 51 -9.80 -11.80 -12.87
C ASN A 51 -9.70 -13.21 -13.49
N THR A 52 -9.04 -14.17 -12.83
CA THR A 52 -9.00 -15.57 -13.24
C THR A 52 -10.18 -16.40 -12.71
N GLY A 53 -11.07 -15.79 -11.92
CA GLY A 53 -12.15 -16.47 -11.20
C GLY A 53 -11.70 -17.18 -9.92
N SER A 54 -10.42 -17.09 -9.57
CA SER A 54 -9.87 -17.59 -8.31
C SER A 54 -10.08 -16.59 -7.18
N SER A 55 -10.10 -17.07 -5.94
CA SER A 55 -10.10 -16.23 -4.74
C SER A 55 -8.70 -16.15 -4.13
N THR A 56 -8.36 -15.00 -3.54
CA THR A 56 -7.18 -14.88 -2.68
C THR A 56 -7.54 -15.22 -1.24
N GLU A 57 -6.53 -15.54 -0.42
CA GLU A 57 -6.67 -15.41 1.03
C GLU A 57 -6.83 -13.93 1.43
N PRO A 58 -7.43 -13.64 2.59
CA PRO A 58 -7.47 -12.29 3.14
C PRO A 58 -6.06 -11.76 3.42
N ALA A 59 -5.85 -10.44 3.25
CA ALA A 59 -4.63 -9.78 3.71
C ALA A 59 -4.90 -9.05 5.03
N PRO A 60 -4.46 -9.59 6.19
CA PRO A 60 -4.69 -8.94 7.48
C PRO A 60 -4.01 -7.57 7.55
N ARG A 61 -4.71 -6.58 8.11
CA ARG A 61 -4.19 -5.19 8.17
C ARG A 61 -2.98 -5.02 9.09
N GLN A 62 -2.84 -5.91 10.07
CA GLN A 62 -1.73 -5.95 11.04
C GLN A 62 -1.44 -4.59 11.69
N ASP A 63 -2.47 -3.93 12.21
CA ASP A 63 -2.39 -2.58 12.79
C ASP A 63 -1.66 -1.57 11.87
N GLY A 64 -1.84 -1.71 10.56
CA GLY A 64 -1.22 -0.88 9.53
C GLY A 64 0.19 -1.29 9.09
N ALA A 65 0.76 -2.37 9.62
CA ALA A 65 2.08 -2.88 9.20
C ALA A 65 2.10 -3.23 7.71
N PHE A 66 1.07 -3.95 7.28
CA PHE A 66 0.92 -4.37 5.90
C PHE A 66 0.84 -3.18 4.94
N PHE A 67 0.05 -2.17 5.27
CA PHE A 67 -0.06 -0.95 4.48
C PHE A 67 1.27 -0.19 4.40
N TRP A 68 1.90 -0.01 5.56
CA TRP A 68 3.14 0.73 5.69
C TRP A 68 4.30 0.07 4.94
N ARG A 69 4.38 -1.26 4.94
CA ARG A 69 5.41 -2.01 4.21
C ARG A 69 5.39 -1.69 2.72
N GLN A 70 4.20 -1.66 2.13
CA GLN A 70 4.04 -1.33 0.70
C GLN A 70 4.45 0.12 0.41
N VAL A 71 4.02 1.06 1.25
CA VAL A 71 4.42 2.48 1.17
C VAL A 71 5.94 2.62 1.26
N TYR A 72 6.56 2.00 2.26
CA TYR A 72 8.01 2.03 2.46
C TYR A 72 8.76 1.48 1.24
N ASN A 73 8.32 0.34 0.72
CA ASN A 73 8.93 -0.29 -0.44
C ASN A 73 8.83 0.57 -1.70
N GLY A 74 7.65 1.11 -1.99
CA GLY A 74 7.46 2.03 -3.12
C GLY A 74 8.32 3.28 -2.98
N TYR A 75 8.39 3.89 -1.80
CA TYR A 75 9.26 5.04 -1.56
C TYR A 75 10.74 4.70 -1.75
N LYS A 76 11.20 3.57 -1.19
CA LYS A 76 12.59 3.08 -1.33
C LYS A 76 12.96 2.80 -2.79
N ASP A 77 12.04 2.25 -3.58
CA ASP A 77 12.22 2.06 -5.02
C ASP A 77 12.15 3.39 -5.80
N GLY A 78 11.65 4.43 -5.14
CA GLY A 78 11.53 5.81 -5.61
C GLY A 78 10.33 6.01 -6.53
N VAL A 79 9.23 5.35 -6.23
CA VAL A 79 7.89 5.68 -6.73
C VAL A 79 7.56 7.12 -6.34
N ARG A 80 7.01 7.90 -7.28
CA ARG A 80 6.64 9.31 -7.05
C ARG A 80 5.14 9.51 -6.85
N PHE A 81 4.33 8.56 -7.30
CA PHE A 81 2.88 8.59 -7.21
C PHE A 81 2.36 7.26 -6.67
N MET A 82 1.54 7.33 -5.62
CA MET A 82 0.87 6.16 -5.05
C MET A 82 -0.64 6.35 -5.08
N TYR A 83 -1.34 5.24 -5.25
CA TYR A 83 -2.79 5.15 -5.19
C TYR A 83 -3.18 4.20 -4.06
N ALA A 84 -3.95 4.69 -3.09
CA ALA A 84 -4.49 3.87 -2.02
C ALA A 84 -5.81 3.24 -2.49
N GLU A 85 -5.83 1.92 -2.63
CA GLU A 85 -7.00 1.14 -3.06
C GLU A 85 -7.66 0.52 -1.80
N MET A 86 -8.75 1.05 -1.26
CA MET A 86 -9.50 2.24 -1.70
C MET A 86 -9.84 3.21 -0.56
N PHE A 87 -10.32 4.40 -0.93
CA PHE A 87 -10.85 5.36 0.03
C PHE A 87 -12.03 4.76 0.82
N ASP A 88 -12.99 4.18 0.11
CA ASP A 88 -14.30 3.75 0.60
C ASP A 88 -14.69 2.32 0.20
N GLY A 89 -13.73 1.47 -0.19
CA GLY A 89 -13.97 0.05 -0.54
C GLY A 89 -14.30 -0.81 0.68
N PHE A 90 -15.47 -0.59 1.28
CA PHE A 90 -15.93 -1.31 2.48
C PHE A 90 -16.36 -2.74 2.16
N GLU A 91 -16.87 -2.97 0.96
CA GLU A 91 -17.33 -4.25 0.43
C GLU A 91 -16.18 -5.24 0.21
N GLU A 92 -15.00 -4.78 -0.20
CA GLU A 92 -13.78 -5.59 -0.23
C GLU A 92 -12.99 -5.51 1.09
N GLY A 93 -13.43 -4.68 2.04
CA GLY A 93 -12.70 -4.40 3.27
C GLY A 93 -11.34 -3.71 3.05
N THR A 94 -11.19 -2.95 1.96
CA THR A 94 -9.97 -2.20 1.59
C THR A 94 -10.04 -0.71 1.95
N ALA A 95 -11.17 -0.23 2.50
CA ALA A 95 -11.35 1.16 2.88
C ALA A 95 -10.25 1.68 3.84
N ILE A 96 -9.70 2.86 3.53
CA ILE A 96 -8.89 3.67 4.45
C ILE A 96 -9.73 4.69 5.23
N LEU A 97 -10.98 4.93 4.83
CA LEU A 97 -11.93 5.72 5.60
C LEU A 97 -12.20 5.07 6.96
N PRO A 98 -12.45 5.88 8.00
CA PRO A 98 -12.92 5.37 9.28
C PRO A 98 -14.19 4.55 9.13
N SER A 99 -14.18 3.35 9.70
CA SER A 99 -15.39 2.58 9.93
C SER A 99 -15.81 2.78 11.39
N LEU A 100 -17.07 3.15 11.61
CA LEU A 100 -17.66 3.25 12.95
C LEU A 100 -18.05 1.86 13.51
N GLY A 101 -17.85 0.79 12.73
CA GLY A 101 -18.14 -0.60 13.10
C GLY A 101 -16.95 -1.33 13.71
N ALA A 102 -17.04 -2.66 13.77
CA ALA A 102 -15.99 -3.54 14.29
C ALA A 102 -14.76 -3.57 13.36
N GLN A 103 -13.95 -2.51 13.36
CA GLN A 103 -12.56 -2.67 12.96
C GLN A 103 -11.93 -3.70 13.91
N SER A 104 -11.43 -4.80 13.33
CA SER A 104 -10.78 -5.88 14.10
C SER A 104 -9.36 -5.53 14.51
N ASP A 105 -8.88 -4.33 14.15
CA ASP A 105 -7.57 -3.83 14.51
C ASP A 105 -7.60 -3.07 15.85
N ASN A 106 -6.46 -3.02 16.53
CA ASN A 106 -6.33 -2.33 17.81
C ASN A 106 -5.97 -0.85 17.59
N THR A 107 -6.49 -0.23 16.55
CA THR A 107 -6.05 1.10 16.08
C THR A 107 -7.15 2.15 16.17
N PRO A 108 -6.82 3.45 16.26
CA PRO A 108 -7.80 4.51 16.16
C PRO A 108 -8.57 4.46 14.82
N SER A 109 -9.82 4.86 14.80
CA SER A 109 -10.67 4.77 13.60
C SER A 109 -10.10 5.50 12.37
N ASP A 110 -9.28 6.53 12.58
CA ASP A 110 -8.63 7.33 11.53
C ASP A 110 -7.19 6.85 11.20
N TRP A 111 -6.76 5.70 11.71
CA TRP A 111 -5.38 5.24 11.64
C TRP A 111 -4.83 5.13 10.21
N TYR A 112 -5.60 4.56 9.28
CA TYR A 112 -5.17 4.40 7.89
C TYR A 112 -5.10 5.75 7.13
N LEU A 113 -5.94 6.72 7.50
CA LEU A 113 -5.80 8.10 7.00
C LEU A 113 -4.50 8.74 7.50
N ARG A 114 -4.10 8.49 8.75
CA ARG A 114 -2.82 8.98 9.29
C ARG A 114 -1.62 8.36 8.60
N ILE A 115 -1.67 7.07 8.27
CA ILE A 115 -0.65 6.40 7.45
C ILE A 115 -0.57 7.04 6.07
N ALA A 116 -1.72 7.22 5.38
CA ALA A 116 -1.77 7.85 4.07
C ALA A 116 -1.25 9.30 4.10
N GLY A 117 -1.57 10.07 5.15
CA GLY A 117 -1.02 11.41 5.37
C GLY A 117 0.49 11.39 5.53
N SER A 118 1.03 10.48 6.34
CA SER A 118 2.47 10.32 6.55
C SER A 118 3.20 9.93 5.26
N ALA A 119 2.60 9.03 4.46
CA ALA A 119 3.10 8.65 3.15
C ALA A 119 3.13 9.83 2.17
N SER A 120 2.06 10.65 2.17
CA SER A 120 1.96 11.85 1.33
C SER A 120 3.07 12.86 1.64
N GLU A 121 3.32 13.13 2.93
CA GLU A 121 4.40 14.04 3.33
C GLU A 121 5.78 13.49 2.98
N ALA A 122 5.99 12.18 3.09
CA ALA A 122 7.23 11.54 2.65
C ALA A 122 7.46 11.71 1.13
N LEU A 123 6.43 11.46 0.31
CA LEU A 123 6.52 11.58 -1.15
C LEU A 123 6.75 13.03 -1.64
N LYS A 124 6.17 14.02 -0.95
CA LYS A 124 6.39 15.45 -1.27
C LYS A 124 7.79 15.94 -0.90
N GLY A 125 8.61 15.13 -0.23
CA GLY A 125 9.86 15.58 0.37
C GLY A 125 9.65 16.47 1.60
N HIS A 126 8.42 16.50 2.14
CA HIS A 126 8.03 17.22 3.35
C HIS A 126 8.25 16.41 4.63
N ALA A 127 8.80 15.19 4.51
CA ALA A 127 9.36 14.46 5.65
C ALA A 127 10.50 15.28 6.27
N THR A 128 10.10 16.23 7.11
CA THR A 128 10.94 16.85 8.12
C THR A 128 11.64 15.73 8.89
N LYS A 129 12.85 16.03 9.37
CA LYS A 129 13.84 15.16 10.04
C LYS A 129 13.34 14.17 11.11
N ASN A 130 12.03 14.11 11.40
CA ASN A 130 11.38 13.34 12.44
C ASN A 130 10.54 12.14 11.94
N ILE A 131 10.20 12.02 10.64
CA ILE A 131 9.58 10.79 10.09
C ILE A 131 10.65 10.02 9.33
N LYS A 132 11.44 9.22 10.06
CA LYS A 132 12.25 8.19 9.41
C LYS A 132 11.29 7.11 8.94
N MET A 133 11.02 7.05 7.64
CA MET A 133 10.41 5.85 7.05
C MET A 133 11.37 4.69 7.28
N LYS A 134 11.11 3.93 8.35
CA LYS A 134 11.85 2.72 8.71
C LYS A 134 11.00 1.53 8.31
N GLY A 135 11.61 0.57 7.61
CA GLY A 135 11.13 -0.80 7.67
C GLY A 135 11.30 -1.25 9.12
N ARG A 136 10.24 -1.76 9.74
CA ARG A 136 10.30 -2.28 11.10
C ARG A 136 11.42 -3.31 11.23
#